data_AF-A0A6N7GRL4-F1
#
_entry.id   AF-A0A6N7GRL4-F1
#
_cell.length_a   1.000
_cell.length_b   1.000
_cell.length_c   1.000
_cell.angle_alpha   90.00
_cell.angle_beta   90.00
_cell.angle_gamma   90.00
#
_symmetry.space_group_name_H-M   'P 1'
#
loop_
_entity.id
_entity.type
_entity.pdbx_description
1 polymer ?
#
loop_
_entity_poly.entity_id
_entity_poly.type
_entity_poly.pdbx_seq_one_letter_code
_entity_poly.pdbx_strand_id
1 'polypeptide(L)'
;MLTNPTIAGLRVHRGEVVGRGNWEPILDEVTWRQVCARLGGNRTVTTAKGGSYTIGLKHRGKATGRRYLLTGGIAVCGVCGAVLIGSEKQFRNKSRGVYTRPYLFCHPRNGGKGCVGILGTETEEFVVAELLDEIKRRRDHELIDDGAAGARRDQLTIELAGIDEQRRELARMWAARLLTGVEWAEARAGLDAEQHRLEAELASLPAPEEKRDPTAILADWPVMTLDERRQVIRDYITTVTIHRAKPGTQAFDSDRLSIDWR
;
A
#
# COMPACT_ATOMS: atom_id res chain seq x y z
N MET A 1 -17.28 -9.98 -2.09
CA MET A 1 -16.65 -11.18 -2.70
C MET A 1 -16.57 -12.32 -1.69
N LEU A 2 -15.85 -12.18 -0.55
CA LEU A 2 -15.67 -13.24 0.46
C LEU A 2 -16.95 -13.80 1.13
N THR A 3 -18.07 -13.07 1.09
CA THR A 3 -19.36 -13.53 1.66
C THR A 3 -20.26 -14.21 0.62
N ASN A 4 -19.76 -14.52 -0.57
CA ASN A 4 -20.55 -15.18 -1.61
C ASN A 4 -20.63 -16.69 -1.30
N PRO A 5 -21.82 -17.31 -1.19
CA PRO A 5 -21.97 -18.74 -0.91
C PRO A 5 -21.30 -19.66 -1.93
N THR A 6 -21.12 -19.19 -3.18
CA THR A 6 -20.46 -19.99 -4.23
C THR A 6 -19.01 -20.35 -3.89
N ILE A 7 -18.32 -19.51 -3.11
CA ILE A 7 -16.93 -19.74 -2.65
C ILE A 7 -16.86 -20.97 -1.72
N ALA A 8 -17.96 -21.25 -1.00
CA ALA A 8 -18.08 -22.38 -0.08
C ALA A 8 -18.69 -23.63 -0.74
N GLY A 9 -18.79 -23.65 -2.08
CA GLY A 9 -19.43 -24.77 -2.79
C GLY A 9 -20.95 -24.82 -2.60
N LEU A 10 -21.60 -23.71 -2.22
CA LEU A 10 -23.05 -23.66 -1.99
C LEU A 10 -23.78 -23.08 -3.19
N ARG A 11 -24.86 -23.75 -3.60
CA ARG A 11 -25.77 -23.32 -4.67
C ARG A 11 -26.88 -22.45 -4.08
N VAL A 12 -27.14 -21.32 -4.71
CA VAL A 12 -28.18 -20.37 -4.30
C VAL A 12 -29.26 -20.26 -5.38
N HIS A 13 -30.52 -20.26 -4.98
CA HIS A 13 -31.65 -19.91 -5.85
C HIS A 13 -32.50 -18.85 -5.15
N ARG A 14 -32.76 -17.72 -5.84
CA ARG A 14 -33.57 -16.61 -5.32
C ARG A 14 -33.12 -16.09 -3.93
N GLY A 15 -31.82 -16.17 -3.65
CA GLY A 15 -31.24 -15.68 -2.39
C GLY A 15 -31.17 -16.72 -1.26
N GLU A 16 -31.72 -17.91 -1.47
CA GLU A 16 -31.66 -19.01 -0.50
C GLU A 16 -30.65 -20.08 -0.93
N VAL A 17 -29.89 -20.59 0.05
CA VAL A 17 -28.99 -21.73 -0.18
C VAL A 17 -29.84 -22.98 -0.37
N VAL A 18 -29.84 -23.52 -1.58
CA VAL A 18 -30.66 -24.68 -1.96
C VAL A 18 -29.90 -26.01 -1.84
N GLY A 19 -28.58 -25.99 -1.62
CA GLY A 19 -27.77 -27.18 -1.43
C GLY A 19 -26.32 -26.98 -1.86
N ARG A 20 -25.58 -28.08 -2.00
CA ARG A 20 -24.20 -28.06 -2.51
C ARG A 20 -24.16 -28.00 -4.04
N GLY A 21 -23.22 -27.22 -4.54
CA GLY A 21 -22.86 -27.14 -5.96
C GLY A 21 -22.00 -28.33 -6.38
N ASN A 22 -21.80 -28.47 -7.69
CA ASN A 22 -20.98 -29.51 -8.31
C ASN A 22 -19.53 -29.06 -8.56
N TRP A 23 -19.06 -28.02 -7.87
CA TRP A 23 -17.71 -27.47 -8.01
C TRP A 23 -16.95 -27.57 -6.69
N GLU A 24 -15.63 -27.62 -6.79
CA GLU A 24 -14.75 -27.66 -5.63
C GLU A 24 -14.80 -26.32 -4.86
N PRO A 25 -15.03 -26.34 -3.53
CA PRO A 25 -15.07 -25.13 -2.73
C PRO A 25 -13.67 -24.54 -2.56
N ILE A 26 -13.57 -23.21 -2.66
CA ILE A 26 -12.32 -22.47 -2.39
C ILE A 26 -12.10 -22.35 -0.87
N LEU A 27 -13.19 -22.20 -0.11
CA LEU A 27 -13.17 -22.22 1.35
C LEU A 27 -14.09 -23.32 1.84
N ASP A 28 -13.70 -24.03 2.90
CA ASP A 28 -14.62 -24.94 3.55
C ASP A 28 -15.82 -24.19 4.14
N GLU A 29 -16.95 -24.89 4.22
CA GLU A 29 -18.23 -24.29 4.62
C GLU A 29 -18.18 -23.70 6.03
N VAL A 30 -17.41 -24.29 6.95
CA VAL A 30 -17.30 -23.84 8.33
C VAL A 30 -16.52 -22.53 8.40
N THR A 31 -15.35 -22.46 7.75
CA THR A 31 -14.54 -21.25 7.63
C THR A 31 -15.31 -20.15 6.92
N TRP A 32 -16.02 -20.46 5.84
CA TRP A 32 -16.83 -19.48 5.13
C TRP A 32 -17.95 -18.91 6.02
N ARG A 33 -18.65 -19.74 6.80
CA ARG A 33 -19.66 -19.27 7.77
C ARG A 33 -19.03 -18.38 8.85
N GLN A 34 -17.85 -18.72 9.35
CA GLN A 34 -17.12 -17.89 10.33
C GLN A 34 -16.70 -16.54 9.74
N VAL A 35 -16.21 -16.51 8.49
CA VAL A 35 -15.90 -15.28 7.75
C VAL A 35 -17.16 -14.44 7.56
N CYS A 36 -18.28 -15.05 7.16
CA CYS A 36 -19.58 -14.38 7.04
C CYS A 36 -20.05 -13.78 8.37
N ALA A 37 -19.90 -14.49 9.48
CA ALA A 37 -20.24 -13.98 10.82
C ALA A 37 -19.36 -12.80 11.22
N ARG A 38 -18.05 -12.91 11.03
CA ARG A 38 -17.07 -11.88 11.38
C ARG A 38 -17.22 -10.61 10.53
N LEU A 39 -17.56 -10.76 9.26
CA LEU A 39 -17.84 -9.63 8.35
C LEU A 39 -19.29 -9.11 8.48
N GLY A 40 -20.21 -9.92 9.01
CA GLY A 40 -21.64 -9.66 9.23
C GLY A 40 -21.94 -8.77 10.43
N GLY A 41 -21.10 -8.83 11.46
CA GLY A 41 -21.28 -8.08 12.70
C GLY A 41 -21.05 -6.58 12.54
N ASN A 42 -21.73 -5.81 13.39
CA ASN A 42 -21.36 -4.44 13.68
C ASN A 42 -19.96 -4.44 14.31
N ARG A 43 -18.97 -3.84 13.66
CA ARG A 43 -17.62 -3.69 14.22
C ARG A 43 -17.37 -2.25 14.66
N THR A 44 -16.88 -2.06 15.88
CA THR A 44 -16.46 -0.75 16.36
C THR A 44 -15.02 -0.51 15.92
N VAL A 45 -14.78 0.57 15.18
CA VAL A 45 -13.44 0.97 14.78
C VAL A 45 -13.03 2.20 15.56
N THR A 46 -11.92 2.06 16.29
CA THR A 46 -11.27 3.17 16.98
C THR A 46 -10.32 3.87 16.02
N THR A 47 -10.56 5.15 15.79
CA THR A 47 -9.69 5.99 14.97
C THR A 47 -8.42 6.33 15.71
N ALA A 48 -7.35 6.67 14.98
CA ALA A 48 -6.09 7.13 15.55
C ALA A 48 -6.23 8.40 16.44
N LYS A 49 -7.38 9.09 16.39
CA LYS A 49 -7.71 10.26 17.22
C LYS A 49 -8.61 9.92 18.42
N GLY A 50 -8.78 8.63 18.76
CA GLY A 50 -9.55 8.17 19.91
C GLY A 50 -11.07 8.13 19.73
N GLY A 51 -11.60 8.60 18.60
CA GLY A 51 -13.03 8.47 18.28
C GLY A 51 -13.39 7.06 17.85
N SER A 52 -14.51 6.51 18.35
CA SER A 52 -15.01 5.19 17.97
C SER A 52 -16.31 5.32 17.14
N TYR A 53 -16.44 4.55 16.07
CA TYR A 53 -17.70 4.48 15.31
C TYR A 53 -18.03 3.04 14.90
N THR A 54 -19.33 2.74 14.82
CA THR A 54 -19.84 1.42 14.47
C THR A 54 -19.98 1.28 12.96
N ILE A 55 -19.30 0.29 12.39
CA ILE A 55 -19.46 -0.12 11.00
C ILE A 55 -20.53 -1.20 10.94
N GLY A 56 -21.71 -0.84 10.45
CA GLY A 56 -22.81 -1.79 10.22
C GLY A 56 -23.06 -2.09 8.74
N LEU A 57 -24.13 -2.84 8.46
CA LEU A 57 -24.52 -3.28 7.10
C LEU A 57 -24.68 -2.13 6.08
N LYS A 58 -25.04 -0.91 6.53
CA LYS A 58 -25.12 0.30 5.70
C LYS A 58 -23.77 0.80 5.17
N HIS A 59 -22.64 0.30 5.68
CA HIS A 59 -21.29 0.67 5.23
C HIS A 59 -20.68 -0.31 4.22
N ARG A 60 -21.39 -1.38 3.86
CA ARG A 60 -21.00 -2.28 2.77
C ARG A 60 -21.32 -1.61 1.43
N GLY A 61 -20.41 -0.81 0.89
CA GLY A 61 -20.48 -0.33 -0.50
C GLY A 61 -20.52 1.17 -0.73
N LYS A 62 -20.25 2.02 0.26
CA LYS A 62 -19.80 3.38 -0.04
C LYS A 62 -18.28 3.34 -0.15
N ALA A 63 -17.77 3.64 -1.35
CA ALA A 63 -16.41 4.12 -1.53
C ALA A 63 -16.09 5.06 -0.36
N THR A 64 -14.88 4.94 0.20
CA THR A 64 -14.43 5.82 1.28
C THR A 64 -14.88 7.24 0.94
N GLY A 65 -15.49 7.97 1.89
CA GLY A 65 -16.10 9.29 1.64
C GLY A 65 -15.10 10.39 1.23
N ARG A 66 -13.93 10.00 0.70
CA ARG A 66 -12.81 10.82 0.27
C ARG A 66 -12.90 10.95 -1.25
N ARG A 67 -12.87 12.18 -1.73
CA ARG A 67 -13.08 12.53 -3.13
C ARG A 67 -11.82 13.01 -3.87
N TYR A 68 -10.73 13.20 -3.12
CA TYR A 68 -9.54 13.95 -3.54
C TYR A 68 -8.26 13.24 -3.08
N LEU A 69 -7.27 13.13 -3.95
CA LEU A 69 -5.98 12.44 -3.73
C LEU A 69 -5.17 13.07 -2.60
N LEU A 70 -5.14 14.40 -2.51
CA LEU A 70 -4.22 15.11 -1.59
C LEU A 70 -4.84 15.46 -0.22
N THR A 71 -6.07 15.01 0.04
CA THR A 71 -6.73 15.23 1.34
C THR A 71 -6.28 14.22 2.40
N GLY A 72 -6.68 14.41 3.66
CA GLY A 72 -6.42 13.42 4.72
C GLY A 72 -4.98 13.40 5.23
N GLY A 73 -4.32 14.56 5.26
CA GLY A 73 -3.00 14.77 5.89
C GLY A 73 -1.83 14.92 4.92
N ILE A 74 -2.06 14.73 3.62
CA ILE A 74 -0.99 14.83 2.61
C ILE A 74 -0.69 16.29 2.29
N ALA A 75 -1.71 17.09 1.95
CA ALA A 75 -1.54 18.52 1.69
C ALA A 75 -1.63 19.37 2.96
N VAL A 76 -0.66 20.27 3.14
CA VAL A 76 -0.55 21.18 4.30
C VAL A 76 -0.36 22.63 3.87
N CYS A 77 -0.74 23.55 4.76
CA CYS A 77 -0.56 24.98 4.54
C CYS A 77 0.87 25.41 4.86
N GLY A 78 1.58 26.02 3.91
CA GLY A 78 2.94 26.56 4.12
C GLY A 78 3.05 27.78 5.04
N VAL A 79 1.92 28.28 5.58
CA VAL A 79 1.90 29.43 6.51
C VAL A 79 1.63 29.00 7.95
N CYS A 80 0.66 28.10 8.16
CA CYS A 80 0.22 27.71 9.49
C CYS A 80 0.35 26.21 9.78
N GLY A 81 0.87 25.41 8.84
CA GLY A 81 1.05 23.96 8.97
C GLY A 81 -0.24 23.14 8.98
N ALA A 82 -1.42 23.78 9.00
CA ALA A 82 -2.69 23.07 9.07
C ALA A 82 -2.95 22.23 7.81
N VAL A 83 -3.56 21.06 8.01
CA VAL A 83 -3.96 20.15 6.92
C VAL A 83 -5.05 20.79 6.07
N LEU A 84 -4.87 20.77 4.75
CA LEU A 84 -5.83 21.33 3.81
C LEU A 84 -7.05 20.42 3.64
N ILE A 85 -8.19 21.05 3.33
CA ILE A 85 -9.46 20.37 3.05
C ILE A 85 -9.80 20.57 1.58
N GLY A 86 -10.35 19.52 0.95
CA GLY A 86 -10.93 19.60 -0.38
C GLY A 86 -12.42 19.92 -0.33
N SER A 87 -12.86 20.87 -1.16
CA SER A 87 -14.28 21.17 -1.40
C SER A 87 -14.52 21.52 -2.87
N GLU A 88 -15.78 21.52 -3.29
CA GLU A 88 -16.16 22.18 -4.53
C GLU A 88 -16.33 23.67 -4.28
N LYS A 89 -15.56 24.50 -4.99
CA LYS A 89 -15.68 25.95 -4.95
C LYS A 89 -16.43 26.44 -6.18
N GLN A 90 -17.41 27.31 -5.95
CA GLN A 90 -18.17 27.95 -7.01
C GLN A 90 -17.39 29.14 -7.58
N PHE A 91 -17.32 29.20 -8.90
CA PHE A 91 -16.73 30.26 -9.69
C PHE A 91 -17.80 30.87 -10.60
N ARG A 92 -17.61 32.13 -10.96
CA ARG A 92 -18.48 32.87 -11.87
C ARG A 92 -17.65 33.48 -12.97
N ASN A 93 -18.02 33.19 -14.22
CA ASN A 93 -17.39 33.74 -15.41
C ASN A 93 -18.49 34.33 -16.32
N LYS A 94 -18.20 35.46 -16.98
CA LYS A 94 -19.11 36.12 -17.91
C LYS A 94 -19.50 35.21 -19.10
N SER A 95 -18.60 34.37 -19.60
CA SER A 95 -18.85 33.48 -20.75
C SER A 95 -19.44 32.13 -20.39
N ARG A 96 -19.04 31.54 -19.24
CA ARG A 96 -19.46 30.19 -18.81
C ARG A 96 -20.55 30.19 -17.73
N GLY A 97 -20.98 31.35 -17.25
CA GLY A 97 -21.91 31.45 -16.13
C GLY A 97 -21.29 30.97 -14.81
N VAL A 98 -22.08 30.28 -14.00
CA VAL A 98 -21.68 29.75 -12.69
C VAL A 98 -21.28 28.29 -12.82
N TYR A 99 -20.08 27.93 -12.35
CA TYR A 99 -19.55 26.56 -12.41
C TYR A 99 -18.76 26.23 -11.14
N THR A 100 -18.59 24.95 -10.82
CA THR A 100 -17.82 24.50 -9.65
C THR A 100 -16.53 23.83 -10.08
N ARG A 101 -15.49 23.96 -9.24
CA ARG A 101 -14.22 23.23 -9.41
C ARG A 101 -13.71 22.71 -8.07
N PRO A 102 -13.00 21.57 -8.05
CA PRO A 102 -12.26 21.12 -6.88
C PRO A 102 -11.30 22.20 -6.37
N TYR A 103 -11.25 22.37 -5.06
CA TYR A 103 -10.43 23.39 -4.41
C TYR A 103 -9.86 22.86 -3.10
N LEU A 104 -8.55 22.98 -2.91
CA LEU A 104 -7.87 22.68 -1.67
C LEU A 104 -7.62 23.98 -0.92
N PHE A 105 -7.97 24.04 0.36
CA PHE A 105 -7.81 25.27 1.13
C PHE A 105 -7.65 25.05 2.63
N CYS A 106 -7.07 26.08 3.24
CA CYS A 106 -6.78 26.12 4.66
C CYS A 106 -8.04 26.52 5.43
N HIS A 107 -8.75 25.55 6.01
CA HIS A 107 -10.03 25.80 6.67
C HIS A 107 -9.89 25.79 8.22
N PRO A 108 -10.57 26.70 8.96
CA PRO A 108 -10.53 26.77 10.42
C PRO A 108 -10.86 25.48 11.18
N ARG A 109 -11.81 24.69 10.66
CA ARG A 109 -12.16 23.36 11.20
C ARG A 109 -10.96 22.43 11.43
N ASN A 110 -9.87 22.57 10.66
CA ASN A 110 -8.66 21.75 10.80
C ASN A 110 -7.48 22.52 11.40
N GLY A 111 -7.74 23.58 12.16
CA GLY A 111 -6.70 24.44 12.75
C GLY A 111 -6.12 25.47 11.78
N GLY A 112 -6.71 25.62 10.59
CA GLY A 112 -6.29 26.61 9.60
C GLY A 112 -6.74 28.03 9.93
N LYS A 113 -6.12 29.03 9.29
CA LYS A 113 -6.51 30.45 9.42
C LYS A 113 -6.97 31.08 8.09
N GLY A 114 -7.37 30.27 7.10
CA GLY A 114 -7.72 30.80 5.77
C GLY A 114 -6.53 31.27 4.94
N CYS A 115 -5.31 30.83 5.26
CA CYS A 115 -4.08 31.43 4.71
C CYS A 115 -3.87 31.17 3.22
N VAL A 116 -4.22 29.98 2.75
CA VAL A 116 -3.95 29.52 1.38
C VAL A 116 -5.14 28.77 0.80
N GLY A 117 -5.26 28.84 -0.52
CA GLY A 117 -6.08 27.93 -1.30
C GLY A 117 -5.54 27.81 -2.73
N ILE A 118 -5.91 26.72 -3.38
CA ILE A 118 -5.44 26.36 -4.72
C ILE A 118 -6.46 25.46 -5.42
N LEU A 119 -6.45 25.47 -6.75
CA LEU A 119 -7.31 24.62 -7.57
C LEU A 119 -6.89 23.15 -7.42
N GLY A 120 -7.83 22.31 -7.00
CA GLY A 120 -7.55 20.93 -6.58
C GLY A 120 -7.12 20.04 -7.75
N THR A 121 -7.80 20.15 -8.90
CA THR A 121 -7.52 19.30 -10.07
C THR A 121 -6.09 19.49 -10.56
N GLU A 122 -5.68 20.73 -10.84
CA GLU A 122 -4.33 21.04 -11.34
C GLU A 122 -3.24 20.71 -10.31
N THR A 123 -3.53 20.93 -9.02
CA THR A 123 -2.61 20.54 -7.94
C THR A 123 -2.41 19.03 -7.92
N GLU A 124 -3.49 18.25 -8.05
CA GLU A 124 -3.42 16.79 -8.06
C GLU A 124 -2.69 16.29 -9.31
N GLU A 125 -3.01 16.83 -10.49
CA GLU A 125 -2.33 16.47 -11.74
C GLU A 125 -0.82 16.75 -11.67
N PHE A 126 -0.42 17.92 -11.16
CA PHE A 126 0.98 18.27 -10.97
C PHE A 126 1.70 17.31 -10.00
N VAL A 127 1.13 17.09 -8.81
CA VAL A 127 1.75 16.19 -7.82
C VAL A 127 1.83 14.76 -8.34
N VAL A 128 0.84 14.31 -9.10
CA VAL A 128 0.87 12.98 -9.74
C VAL A 128 1.95 12.90 -10.80
N ALA A 129 2.13 13.93 -11.64
CA ALA A 129 3.20 13.96 -12.62
C ALA A 129 4.58 13.86 -11.96
N GLU A 130 4.84 14.71 -10.96
CA GLU A 130 6.08 14.70 -10.17
C GLU A 130 6.32 13.35 -9.49
N LEU A 131 5.27 12.74 -8.92
CA LEU A 131 5.34 11.41 -8.30
C LEU A 131 5.75 10.34 -9.31
N LEU A 132 5.12 10.30 -10.48
CA LEU A 132 5.42 9.29 -11.49
C LEU A 132 6.83 9.47 -12.05
N ASP A 133 7.31 10.70 -12.18
CA ASP A 133 8.67 10.97 -12.64
C ASP A 133 9.71 10.62 -11.57
N GLU A 134 9.43 10.88 -10.29
CA GLU A 134 10.28 10.41 -9.19
C GLU A 134 10.32 8.88 -9.10
N ILE A 135 9.20 8.19 -9.30
CA ILE A 135 9.15 6.72 -9.34
C ILE A 135 10.01 6.19 -10.50
N LYS A 136 9.93 6.79 -11.70
CA LYS A 136 10.80 6.41 -12.82
C LYS A 136 12.26 6.62 -12.49
N ARG A 137 12.61 7.78 -11.90
CA ARG A 137 14.00 8.11 -11.53
C ARG A 137 14.56 7.10 -10.53
N ARG A 138 13.78 6.74 -9.50
CA ARG A 138 14.19 5.73 -8.51
C ARG A 138 14.30 4.34 -9.11
N ARG A 139 13.32 3.93 -9.93
CA ARG A 139 13.41 2.67 -10.69
C ARG A 139 14.69 2.61 -11.53
N ASP A 140 14.98 3.67 -12.28
CA ASP A 140 16.16 3.70 -13.15
C ASP A 140 17.45 3.71 -12.32
N HIS A 141 17.43 4.31 -11.11
CA HIS A 141 18.55 4.24 -10.19
C HIS A 141 18.71 2.87 -9.51
N GLU A 142 17.62 2.22 -9.10
CA GLU A 142 17.58 0.86 -8.56
C GLU A 142 17.98 -0.18 -9.62
N LEU A 143 17.62 0.02 -10.89
CA LEU A 143 18.13 -0.82 -12.00
C LEU A 143 19.62 -0.62 -12.28
N ILE A 144 20.18 0.53 -11.88
CA ILE A 144 21.63 0.78 -11.89
C ILE A 144 22.29 0.27 -10.59
N ASP A 145 21.52 0.21 -9.50
CA ASP A 145 21.91 -0.19 -8.15
C ASP A 145 21.04 -1.35 -7.66
N ASP A 146 21.09 -2.50 -8.35
CA ASP A 146 20.73 -3.79 -7.71
C ASP A 146 21.57 -3.99 -6.42
N GLY A 147 22.67 -3.23 -6.32
CA GLY A 147 23.43 -2.97 -5.12
C GLY A 147 24.20 -4.19 -4.64
N ALA A 148 25.29 -3.94 -3.92
CA ALA A 148 26.02 -5.02 -3.25
C ALA A 148 25.11 -5.79 -2.27
N ALA A 149 24.10 -5.13 -1.70
CA ALA A 149 23.17 -5.74 -0.73
C ALA A 149 22.10 -6.64 -1.37
N GLY A 150 21.55 -6.29 -2.55
CA GLY A 150 20.61 -7.15 -3.28
C GLY A 150 21.30 -8.41 -3.78
N ALA A 151 22.43 -8.23 -4.48
CA ALA A 151 23.27 -9.33 -4.93
C ALA A 151 23.75 -10.23 -3.77
N ARG A 152 24.08 -9.65 -2.60
CA ARG A 152 24.45 -10.44 -1.42
C ARG A 152 23.27 -11.23 -0.83
N ARG A 153 22.05 -10.67 -0.78
CA ARG A 153 20.86 -11.43 -0.34
C ARG A 153 20.56 -12.61 -1.25
N ASP A 154 20.65 -12.41 -2.57
CA ASP A 154 20.43 -13.49 -3.53
C ASP A 154 21.47 -14.59 -3.38
N GLN A 155 22.74 -14.19 -3.23
CA GLN A 155 23.84 -15.11 -2.95
C GLN A 155 23.62 -15.91 -1.65
N LEU A 156 23.22 -15.26 -0.56
CA LEU A 156 22.92 -15.93 0.72
C LEU A 156 21.73 -16.89 0.60
N THR A 157 20.71 -16.54 -0.19
CA THR A 157 19.54 -17.40 -0.44
C THR A 157 19.95 -18.67 -1.21
N ILE A 158 20.84 -18.54 -2.19
CA ILE A 158 21.42 -19.68 -2.93
C ILE A 158 22.27 -20.56 -2.00
N GLU A 159 23.10 -19.96 -1.15
CA GLU A 159 23.94 -20.69 -0.19
C GLU A 159 23.09 -21.48 0.82
N LEU A 160 22.01 -20.88 1.35
CA LEU A 160 21.05 -21.56 2.23
C LEU A 160 20.36 -22.74 1.53
N ALA A 161 19.95 -22.58 0.28
CA ALA A 161 19.39 -23.69 -0.50
C ALA A 161 20.42 -24.81 -0.74
N GLY A 162 21.70 -24.46 -0.86
CA GLY A 162 22.82 -25.41 -0.96
C GLY A 162 22.97 -26.28 0.30
N ILE A 163 22.75 -25.72 1.49
CA ILE A 163 22.77 -26.48 2.76
C ILE A 163 21.67 -27.55 2.78
N ASP A 164 20.48 -27.24 2.28
CA ASP A 164 19.38 -28.21 2.20
C ASP A 164 19.68 -29.38 1.24
N GLU A 165 20.41 -29.13 0.16
CA GLU A 165 20.91 -30.21 -0.71
C GLU A 165 21.99 -31.04 0.01
N GLN A 166 22.93 -30.39 0.70
CA GLN A 166 23.96 -31.09 1.48
C GLN A 166 23.38 -31.97 2.60
N ARG A 167 22.32 -31.51 3.28
CA ARG A 167 21.57 -32.32 4.26
C ARG A 167 20.93 -33.54 3.61
N ARG A 168 20.36 -33.38 2.41
CA ARG A 168 19.77 -34.50 1.65
C ARG A 168 20.83 -35.51 1.24
N GLU A 169 22.00 -35.05 0.81
CA GLU A 169 23.13 -35.93 0.50
C GLU A 169 23.63 -36.67 1.75
N LEU A 170 23.80 -35.96 2.87
CA LEU A 170 24.22 -36.56 4.14
C LEU A 170 23.23 -37.63 4.61
N ALA A 171 21.92 -37.40 4.42
CA ALA A 171 20.89 -38.40 4.70
C ALA A 171 21.00 -39.64 3.79
N ARG A 172 21.31 -39.46 2.49
CA ARG A 172 21.56 -40.57 1.56
C ARG A 172 22.77 -41.41 1.99
N MET A 173 23.89 -40.77 2.33
CA MET A 173 25.11 -41.45 2.77
C MET A 173 24.91 -42.24 4.07
N TRP A 174 24.16 -41.67 5.02
CA TRP A 174 23.77 -42.35 6.25
C TRP A 174 22.90 -43.58 5.98
N ALA A 175 21.88 -43.45 5.12
CA ALA A 175 21.00 -44.57 4.74
C ALA A 175 21.79 -45.70 4.05
N ALA A 176 22.82 -45.35 3.28
CA ALA A 176 23.74 -46.29 2.65
C ALA A 176 24.78 -46.89 3.62
N ARG A 177 24.77 -46.51 4.91
CA ARG A 177 25.73 -46.92 5.95
C ARG A 177 27.19 -46.57 5.61
N LEU A 178 27.39 -45.49 4.86
CA LEU A 178 28.72 -44.97 4.52
C LEU A 178 29.31 -44.09 5.64
N LEU A 179 28.50 -43.73 6.63
CA LEU A 179 28.88 -42.91 7.78
C LEU A 179 28.49 -43.62 9.07
N THR A 180 29.29 -43.41 10.12
CA THR A 180 28.96 -43.75 11.51
C THR A 180 28.06 -42.68 12.13
N GLY A 181 27.36 -43.04 13.22
CA GLY A 181 26.42 -42.11 13.86
C GLY A 181 27.09 -40.86 14.42
N VAL A 182 28.35 -41.00 14.83
CA VAL A 182 29.19 -39.89 15.30
C VAL A 182 29.55 -38.96 14.14
N GLU A 183 30.03 -39.51 13.03
CA GLU A 183 30.36 -38.73 11.83
C GLU A 183 29.13 -38.00 11.25
N TRP A 184 27.96 -38.65 11.26
CA TRP A 184 26.71 -38.02 10.85
C TRP A 184 26.29 -36.86 11.76
N ALA A 185 26.39 -37.05 13.08
CA ALA A 185 26.03 -36.03 14.05
C ALA A 185 26.98 -34.81 13.94
N GLU A 186 28.28 -35.04 13.79
CA GLU A 186 29.28 -33.99 13.59
C GLU A 186 29.06 -33.22 12.28
N ALA A 187 28.85 -33.93 11.17
CA ALA A 187 28.56 -33.30 9.88
C ALA A 187 27.28 -32.46 9.92
N ARG A 188 26.23 -32.97 10.57
CA ARG A 188 24.96 -32.25 10.72
C ARG A 188 25.10 -31.01 11.60
N ALA A 189 25.85 -31.09 12.69
CA ALA A 189 26.13 -29.94 13.55
C ALA A 189 26.90 -28.84 12.80
N GLY A 190 27.84 -29.21 11.92
CA GLY A 190 28.54 -28.27 11.05
C GLY A 190 27.59 -27.52 10.10
N LEU A 191 26.66 -28.24 9.46
CA LEU A 191 25.64 -27.64 8.58
C LEU A 191 24.65 -26.75 9.36
N ASP A 192 24.26 -27.16 10.57
CA ASP A 192 23.39 -26.36 11.45
C ASP A 192 24.05 -25.02 11.83
N ALA A 193 25.35 -25.05 12.17
CA ALA A 193 26.10 -23.86 12.53
C ALA A 193 26.28 -22.91 11.33
N GLU A 194 26.55 -23.47 10.14
CA GLU A 194 26.66 -22.70 8.90
C GLU A 194 25.33 -22.01 8.55
N GLN A 195 24.22 -22.75 8.63
CA GLN A 195 22.89 -22.19 8.38
C GLN A 195 22.58 -21.02 9.32
N HIS A 196 22.83 -21.19 10.63
CA HIS A 196 22.61 -20.11 11.60
C HIS A 196 23.45 -18.87 11.28
N ARG A 197 24.69 -19.05 10.79
CA ARG A 197 25.54 -17.93 10.37
C ARG A 197 24.97 -17.20 9.16
N LEU A 198 24.54 -17.93 8.13
CA LEU A 198 23.95 -17.34 6.92
C LEU A 198 22.62 -16.65 7.21
N GLU A 199 21.77 -17.24 8.06
CA GLU A 199 20.50 -16.63 8.51
C GLU A 199 20.75 -15.35 9.33
N ALA A 200 21.76 -15.34 10.20
CA ALA A 200 22.14 -14.15 10.95
C ALA A 200 22.69 -13.05 10.04
N GLU A 201 23.48 -13.40 9.02
CA GLU A 201 23.96 -12.44 8.02
C GLU A 201 22.79 -11.88 7.20
N LEU A 202 21.87 -12.74 6.74
CA LEU A 202 20.68 -12.32 6.00
C LEU A 202 19.79 -11.39 6.84
N ALA A 203 19.62 -11.66 8.14
CA ALA A 203 18.89 -10.82 9.07
C ALA A 203 19.59 -9.49 9.39
N SER A 204 20.91 -9.41 9.22
CA SER A 204 21.70 -8.18 9.41
C SER A 204 21.67 -7.26 8.20
N LEU A 205 21.33 -7.80 7.02
CA LEU A 205 21.13 -6.98 5.82
C LEU A 205 19.86 -6.13 5.98
N PRO A 206 19.81 -4.90 5.45
CA PRO A 206 18.62 -4.06 5.51
C PRO A 206 17.37 -4.82 5.02
N ALA A 207 16.18 -4.57 5.56
CA ALA A 207 14.98 -5.19 4.99
C ALA A 207 14.80 -4.72 3.52
N PRO A 208 14.38 -5.60 2.58
CA PRO A 208 13.83 -5.11 1.33
C PRO A 208 12.64 -4.24 1.70
N GLU A 209 12.65 -2.97 1.30
CA GLU A 209 11.48 -2.14 1.51
C GLU A 209 10.32 -2.80 0.73
N GLU A 210 9.21 -3.11 1.40
CA GLU A 210 7.95 -3.61 0.80
C GLU A 210 7.30 -2.54 -0.11
N LYS A 211 8.08 -1.87 -0.95
CA LYS A 211 7.57 -0.98 -1.98
C LYS A 211 7.07 -1.86 -3.10
N ARG A 212 5.80 -1.65 -3.49
CA ARG A 212 5.25 -2.17 -4.74
C ARG A 212 6.28 -1.90 -5.85
N ASP A 213 6.50 -2.90 -6.71
CA ASP A 213 7.38 -2.78 -7.88
C ASP A 213 7.08 -1.46 -8.62
N PRO A 214 8.07 -0.54 -8.71
CA PRO A 214 7.94 0.73 -9.43
C PRO A 214 7.39 0.56 -10.85
N THR A 215 7.75 -0.53 -11.53
CA THR A 215 7.29 -0.82 -12.90
C THR A 215 5.79 -1.13 -12.92
N ALA A 216 5.34 -2.01 -12.03
CA ALA A 216 3.92 -2.31 -11.86
C ALA A 216 3.11 -1.05 -11.48
N ILE A 217 3.64 -0.19 -10.59
CA ILE A 217 2.96 1.07 -10.21
C ILE A 217 2.73 1.95 -11.45
N LEU A 218 3.77 2.15 -12.26
CA LEU A 218 3.70 3.00 -13.45
C LEU A 218 2.69 2.46 -14.48
N ALA A 219 2.64 1.14 -14.69
CA ALA A 219 1.72 0.50 -15.62
C ALA A 219 0.26 0.57 -15.14
N ASP A 220 0.02 0.29 -13.85
CA ASP A 220 -1.32 0.14 -13.30
C ASP A 220 -1.95 1.45 -12.85
N TRP A 221 -1.17 2.54 -12.71
CA TRP A 221 -1.65 3.83 -12.21
C TRP A 221 -3.00 4.29 -12.83
N PRO A 222 -3.24 4.19 -14.15
CA PRO A 222 -4.50 4.60 -14.76
C PRO A 222 -5.73 3.82 -14.28
N VAL A 223 -5.56 2.55 -13.90
CA VAL A 223 -6.64 1.65 -13.46
C VAL A 223 -6.75 1.51 -11.95
N MET A 224 -5.75 2.00 -11.19
CA MET A 224 -5.79 2.02 -9.73
C MET A 224 -6.99 2.80 -9.18
N THR A 225 -7.57 2.28 -8.11
CA THR A 225 -8.58 2.97 -7.30
C THR A 225 -7.99 4.17 -6.56
N LEU A 226 -8.85 5.09 -6.10
CA LEU A 226 -8.42 6.27 -5.35
C LEU A 226 -7.62 5.90 -4.09
N ASP A 227 -8.04 4.88 -3.35
CA ASP A 227 -7.35 4.47 -2.12
C ASP A 227 -5.97 3.85 -2.43
N GLU A 228 -5.84 3.11 -3.53
CA GLU A 228 -4.54 2.58 -3.98
C GLU A 228 -3.57 3.68 -4.40
N ARG A 229 -4.02 4.65 -5.21
CA ARG A 229 -3.20 5.81 -5.59
C ARG A 229 -2.73 6.60 -4.37
N ARG A 230 -3.60 6.76 -3.37
CA ARG A 230 -3.26 7.43 -2.12
C ARG A 230 -2.27 6.65 -1.26
N GLN A 231 -2.33 5.32 -1.30
CA GLN A 231 -1.34 4.49 -0.62
C GLN A 231 0.03 4.72 -1.27
N VAL A 232 0.12 4.63 -2.60
CA VAL A 232 1.35 4.94 -3.34
C VAL A 232 1.86 6.34 -3.01
N ILE A 233 0.99 7.37 -3.01
CA ILE A 233 1.39 8.73 -2.61
C ILE A 233 2.03 8.74 -1.21
N ARG A 234 1.48 8.02 -0.22
CA ARG A 234 2.04 7.98 1.14
C ARG A 234 3.34 7.20 1.24
N ASP A 235 3.58 6.26 0.36
CA ASP A 235 4.81 5.47 0.35
C ASP A 235 6.00 6.32 -0.12
N TYR A 236 5.77 7.32 -0.98
CA TYR A 236 6.81 8.18 -1.57
C TYR A 236 6.82 9.63 -1.06
N ILE A 237 5.69 10.17 -0.61
CA ILE A 237 5.54 11.58 -0.24
C ILE A 237 5.16 11.69 1.24
N THR A 238 5.96 12.44 2.00
CA THR A 238 5.68 12.78 3.39
C THR A 238 4.60 13.84 3.46
N THR A 239 4.81 14.99 2.80
CA THR A 239 3.84 16.08 2.74
C THR A 239 3.94 16.88 1.45
N VAL A 240 2.82 17.48 1.04
CA VAL A 240 2.75 18.49 -0.02
C VAL A 240 2.41 19.83 0.60
N THR A 241 3.38 20.74 0.63
CA THR A 241 3.23 22.07 1.21
C THR A 241 2.75 23.06 0.16
N ILE A 242 1.68 23.80 0.46
CA ILE A 242 1.12 24.82 -0.43
C ILE A 242 1.35 26.23 0.13
N HIS A 243 2.12 27.03 -0.61
CA HIS A 243 2.50 28.39 -0.27
C HIS A 243 1.48 29.43 -0.75
N ARG A 244 1.64 30.68 -0.28
CA ARG A 244 0.75 31.80 -0.63
C ARG A 244 0.75 32.08 -2.13
N ALA A 245 -0.40 32.49 -2.64
CA ALA A 245 -0.50 32.99 -4.01
C ALA A 245 0.20 34.34 -4.14
N LYS A 246 0.85 34.56 -5.27
CA LYS A 246 1.31 35.88 -5.66
C LYS A 246 0.07 36.76 -5.91
N PRO A 247 -0.03 37.95 -5.29
CA PRO A 247 -1.15 38.86 -5.54
C PRO A 247 -1.27 39.17 -7.04
N GLY A 248 -2.51 39.17 -7.55
CA GLY A 248 -2.79 39.46 -8.96
C GLY A 248 -2.78 38.26 -9.92
N THR A 249 -2.27 37.10 -9.49
CA THR A 249 -2.29 35.89 -10.33
C THR A 249 -3.65 35.20 -10.29
N GLN A 250 -4.24 34.94 -11.46
CA GLN A 250 -5.52 34.22 -11.60
C GLN A 250 -5.38 32.78 -12.13
N ALA A 251 -4.18 32.38 -12.54
CA ALA A 251 -3.87 31.05 -13.04
C ALA A 251 -3.34 30.12 -11.94
N PHE A 252 -3.35 28.81 -12.22
CA PHE A 252 -2.60 27.84 -11.43
C PHE A 252 -1.09 28.17 -11.50
N ASP A 253 -0.41 28.07 -10.37
CA ASP A 253 1.00 28.42 -10.20
C ASP A 253 1.66 27.27 -9.43
N SER A 254 2.43 26.45 -10.15
CA SER A 254 3.10 25.25 -9.63
C SER A 254 4.23 25.58 -8.66
N ASP A 255 4.87 26.74 -8.79
CA ASP A 255 6.01 27.17 -7.95
C ASP A 255 5.62 27.31 -6.46
N ARG A 256 4.32 27.34 -6.18
CA ARG A 256 3.77 27.43 -4.83
C ARG A 256 3.69 26.07 -4.14
N LEU A 257 3.96 24.97 -4.83
CA LEU A 257 3.94 23.63 -4.27
C LEU A 257 5.37 23.20 -3.93
N SER A 258 5.55 22.66 -2.73
CA SER A 258 6.79 21.99 -2.33
C SER A 258 6.44 20.58 -1.90
N ILE A 259 7.03 19.58 -2.55
CA ILE A 259 6.82 18.16 -2.25
C ILE A 259 7.99 17.70 -1.39
N ASP A 260 7.67 17.16 -0.22
CA ASP A 260 8.63 16.55 0.69
C ASP A 260 8.59 15.03 0.50
N TRP A 261 9.69 14.47 -0.02
CA TRP A 261 9.81 13.07 -0.41
C TRP A 261 10.28 12.20 0.77
N ARG A 262 9.97 10.91 0.70
CA ARG A 262 10.49 9.88 1.62
C ARG A 262 11.75 9.22 1.11
#